data_AF-A0A179I620-F1
#
_entry.id   AF-A0A179I620-F1
#
_cell.length_a   1.000
_cell.length_b   1.000
_cell.length_c   1.000
_cell.angle_alpha   90.00
_cell.angle_beta   90.00
_cell.angle_gamma   90.00
#
_symmetry.space_group_name_H-M   'P 1'
#
loop_
_entity.id
_entity.type
_entity.pdbx_description
1 polymer ?
#
loop_
_entity_poly.entity_id
_entity_poly.type
_entity_poly.pdbx_seq_one_letter_code
_entity_poly.pdbx_strand_id
1 'polypeptide(L)'
;MATTTTTTQRNPKDSIKSTWRLDPNKDGWTMAHHFFGILDIHQSDLNIPVPVHQKSEPVPYLPNWQMNTFVIFWGALPLIGHQVLHNLTGWNMHIAVAYAYYGIAISAFGIHELRMLRPVLILLSYRSNLAPNSMNLYLLPLQAALYPIVTDFWFYWYHRLMHDVPFLWKFHRTHHLTKHPNALLSIFADTEQEIFDIAVIPFLAFFTMKVIGLELGFYSFWMCHMYVWFTELLGHSGLRIHLYAASPISGLLSKLGMELALEDHDLHHRTGWKSSHNYGKQSRVWDTVFGTCTGRIECSEQNVNYNDIASFPLF
;
A
#
# COMPACT_ATOMS: atom_id res chain seq x y z
N MET A 1 2.32 -26.58 46.86
CA MET A 1 2.46 -27.05 45.46
C MET A 1 3.03 -25.89 44.67
N ALA A 2 4.25 -26.02 44.13
CA ALA A 2 4.90 -24.99 43.34
C ALA A 2 4.39 -25.09 41.89
N THR A 3 3.82 -24.00 41.37
CA THR A 3 3.33 -23.90 40.00
C THR A 3 4.53 -23.79 39.06
N THR A 4 4.83 -24.87 38.34
CA THR A 4 5.86 -24.89 37.31
C THR A 4 5.36 -24.05 36.12
N THR A 5 5.83 -22.81 36.00
CA THR A 5 5.69 -22.03 34.77
C THR A 5 6.47 -22.72 33.66
N THR A 6 5.77 -23.41 32.78
CA THR A 6 6.29 -23.85 31.48
C THR A 6 6.57 -22.62 30.63
N THR A 7 7.82 -22.18 30.60
CA THR A 7 8.32 -21.27 29.56
C THR A 7 8.17 -21.99 28.23
N THR A 8 7.14 -21.62 27.45
CA THR A 8 7.02 -22.05 26.06
C THR A 8 8.27 -21.59 25.32
N GLN A 9 9.12 -22.54 24.92
CA GLN A 9 10.27 -22.27 24.06
C GLN A 9 9.72 -21.72 22.74
N ARG A 10 9.93 -20.42 22.49
CA ARG A 10 9.55 -19.78 21.23
C ARG A 10 10.31 -20.47 20.11
N ASN A 11 9.63 -20.87 19.03
CA ASN A 11 10.31 -21.48 17.90
C ASN A 11 11.30 -20.43 17.35
N PRO A 12 12.60 -20.73 17.20
CA PRO A 12 13.56 -19.77 16.65
C PRO A 12 13.14 -19.22 15.28
N LYS A 13 12.34 -19.99 14.52
CA LYS A 13 11.72 -19.56 13.25
C LYS A 13 10.65 -18.47 13.40
N ASP A 14 10.15 -18.22 14.61
CA ASP A 14 9.21 -17.13 14.90
C ASP A 14 9.92 -15.77 15.00
N SER A 15 11.26 -15.77 15.03
CA SER A 15 12.05 -14.55 15.02
C SER A 15 12.22 -14.03 13.58
N ILE A 16 11.46 -12.99 13.25
CA ILE A 16 11.62 -12.17 12.02
C ILE A 16 12.87 -11.26 12.03
N LYS A 17 13.75 -11.37 13.04
CA LYS A 17 15.03 -10.64 13.05
C LYS A 17 16.01 -11.26 12.05
N SER A 18 16.30 -10.52 10.98
CA SER A 18 17.31 -10.88 9.98
C SER A 18 18.73 -10.80 10.57
N THR A 19 19.32 -11.94 10.92
CA THR A 19 20.71 -12.03 11.43
C THR A 19 21.74 -12.44 10.37
N TRP A 20 21.32 -12.86 9.19
CA TRP A 20 22.20 -13.38 8.12
C TRP A 20 23.24 -12.37 7.61
N ARG A 21 22.97 -11.07 7.75
CA ARG A 21 23.89 -9.99 7.38
C ARG A 21 25.04 -9.79 8.38
N LEU A 22 24.93 -10.38 9.57
CA LEU A 22 25.95 -10.32 10.62
C LEU A 22 26.99 -11.43 10.49
N ASP A 23 26.78 -12.41 9.60
CA ASP A 23 27.73 -13.49 9.38
C ASP A 23 28.90 -13.01 8.51
N PRO A 24 30.12 -12.88 9.06
CA PRO A 24 31.29 -12.40 8.33
C PRO A 24 31.73 -13.37 7.21
N ASN A 25 31.41 -14.65 7.34
CA ASN A 25 31.81 -15.69 6.38
C ASN A 25 30.79 -15.84 5.25
N LYS A 26 29.59 -15.24 5.41
CA LYS A 26 28.46 -15.39 4.49
C LYS A 26 28.08 -16.87 4.28
N ASP A 27 28.26 -17.69 5.30
CA ASP A 27 27.96 -19.11 5.22
C ASP A 27 26.45 -19.30 5.05
N GLY A 28 26.05 -20.03 4.00
CA GLY A 28 24.64 -20.24 3.67
C GLY A 28 23.98 -19.10 2.89
N TRP A 29 24.73 -18.09 2.44
CA TRP A 29 24.20 -17.11 1.49
C TRP A 29 23.83 -17.80 0.17
N THR A 30 22.66 -17.43 -0.33
CA THR A 30 22.14 -17.87 -1.63
C THR A 30 22.22 -16.72 -2.63
N MET A 31 21.94 -16.98 -3.91
CA MET A 31 21.86 -15.93 -4.94
C MET A 31 20.92 -14.78 -4.53
N ALA A 32 19.84 -15.07 -3.81
CA ALA A 32 18.92 -14.04 -3.31
C ALA A 32 19.62 -13.10 -2.30
N HIS A 33 20.40 -13.65 -1.37
CA HIS A 33 21.14 -12.83 -0.39
C HIS A 33 22.14 -11.89 -1.08
N HIS A 34 22.86 -12.39 -2.09
CA HIS A 34 23.76 -11.57 -2.90
C HIS A 34 23.03 -10.51 -3.72
N PHE A 35 21.88 -10.84 -4.31
CA PHE A 35 21.06 -9.90 -5.06
C PHE A 35 20.56 -8.74 -4.17
N PHE A 36 20.12 -9.03 -2.95
CA PHE A 36 19.76 -7.99 -1.97
C PHE A 36 20.92 -7.05 -1.67
N GLY A 37 22.14 -7.58 -1.51
CA GLY A 37 23.34 -6.78 -1.28
C GLY A 37 23.78 -5.95 -2.49
N ILE A 38 23.58 -6.44 -3.72
CA ILE A 38 23.89 -5.70 -4.95
C ILE A 38 22.95 -4.51 -5.14
N LEU A 39 21.66 -4.70 -4.83
CA LEU A 39 20.65 -3.65 -4.98
C LEU A 39 20.57 -2.69 -3.78
N ASP A 40 21.31 -2.97 -2.70
CA ASP A 40 21.26 -2.22 -1.44
C ASP A 40 19.84 -2.01 -0.89
N ILE A 41 18.98 -3.02 -1.05
CA ILE A 41 17.57 -2.99 -0.61
C ILE A 41 17.43 -3.47 0.83
N HIS A 42 18.38 -3.09 1.69
CA HIS A 42 18.37 -3.48 3.09
C HIS A 42 17.48 -2.58 3.94
N GLN A 43 16.71 -3.17 4.85
CA GLN A 43 15.76 -2.44 5.73
C GLN A 43 16.46 -1.55 6.76
N SER A 44 17.71 -1.87 7.11
CA SER A 44 18.48 -1.14 8.10
C SER A 44 19.94 -1.16 7.68
N ASP A 45 20.66 -0.08 7.89
CA ASP A 45 22.11 -0.12 7.84
C ASP A 45 22.62 -0.76 9.15
N LEU A 46 23.58 -1.68 9.06
CA LEU A 46 24.17 -2.32 10.23
C LEU A 46 25.12 -1.38 10.99
N ASN A 47 25.64 -0.36 10.31
CA ASN A 47 26.60 0.59 10.86
C ASN A 47 25.92 1.84 11.44
N ILE A 48 24.63 2.03 11.17
CA ILE A 48 23.85 3.17 11.67
C ILE A 48 22.88 2.66 12.73
N PRO A 49 22.98 3.12 13.99
CA PRO A 49 22.01 2.75 15.01
C PRO A 49 20.62 3.25 14.61
N VAL A 50 19.60 2.42 14.84
CA VAL A 50 18.20 2.81 14.58
C VAL A 50 17.84 3.99 15.48
N PRO A 51 17.39 5.13 14.93
CA PRO A 51 16.98 6.27 15.72
C PRO A 51 15.83 5.90 16.68
N VAL A 52 15.96 6.30 17.94
CA VAL A 52 14.91 6.12 18.96
C VAL A 52 14.37 7.49 19.31
N HIS A 53 13.11 7.72 18.97
CA HIS A 53 12.41 8.99 19.21
C HIS A 53 11.48 8.86 20.41
N GLN A 54 11.44 9.88 21.27
CA GLN A 54 10.36 10.00 22.24
C GLN A 54 9.03 10.26 21.52
N LYS A 55 7.93 9.74 22.07
CA LYS A 55 6.60 9.89 21.45
C LYS A 55 6.14 11.34 21.33
N SER A 56 6.67 12.22 22.17
CA SER A 56 6.43 13.68 22.17
C SER A 56 7.41 14.47 21.29
N GLU A 57 8.36 13.81 20.62
CA GLU A 57 9.22 14.51 19.66
C GLU A 57 8.38 14.92 18.44
N PRO A 58 8.58 16.13 17.90
CA PRO A 58 7.85 16.54 16.72
C PRO A 58 8.08 15.59 15.54
N VAL A 59 7.03 15.34 14.75
CA VAL A 59 7.09 14.48 13.56
C VAL A 59 7.20 15.35 12.29
N PRO A 60 8.15 15.06 11.38
CA PRO A 60 8.23 15.76 10.09
C PRO A 60 6.95 15.60 9.27
N TYR A 61 6.61 16.60 8.49
CA TYR A 61 5.40 16.61 7.68
C TYR A 61 5.70 16.37 6.20
N LEU A 62 4.91 15.51 5.56
CA LEU A 62 4.89 15.39 4.10
C LEU A 62 3.56 15.91 3.53
N PRO A 63 3.57 17.00 2.77
CA PRO A 63 2.36 17.56 2.20
C PRO A 63 1.65 16.62 1.22
N ASN A 64 0.32 16.55 1.32
CA ASN A 64 -0.53 15.75 0.42
C ASN A 64 -0.36 16.07 -1.06
N TRP A 65 0.02 17.30 -1.41
CA TRP A 65 0.27 17.65 -2.81
C TRP A 65 1.49 16.92 -3.38
N GLN A 66 2.53 16.67 -2.57
CA GLN A 66 3.67 15.86 -2.99
C GLN A 66 3.23 14.43 -3.29
N MET A 67 2.42 13.84 -2.41
CA MET A 67 1.84 12.50 -2.59
C MET A 67 1.00 12.39 -3.87
N ASN A 68 0.06 13.31 -4.06
CA ASN A 68 -0.76 13.33 -5.27
C ASN A 68 0.10 13.50 -6.54
N THR A 69 1.10 14.38 -6.50
CA THR A 69 1.98 14.61 -7.64
C THR A 69 2.84 13.38 -7.94
N PHE A 70 3.34 12.72 -6.90
CA PHE A 70 4.07 11.45 -7.01
C PHE A 70 3.24 10.39 -7.73
N VAL A 71 2.01 10.16 -7.26
CA VAL A 71 1.08 9.18 -7.85
C VAL A 71 0.75 9.51 -9.30
N ILE A 72 0.42 10.78 -9.57
CA ILE A 72 0.04 11.22 -10.92
C ILE A 72 1.23 11.09 -11.88
N PHE A 73 2.41 11.55 -11.48
CA PHE A 73 3.60 11.52 -12.32
C PHE A 73 3.98 10.08 -12.69
N TRP A 74 4.18 9.22 -11.69
CA TRP A 74 4.59 7.84 -11.94
C TRP A 74 3.47 7.02 -12.60
N GLY A 75 2.21 7.27 -12.23
CA GLY A 75 1.07 6.62 -12.86
C GLY A 75 0.87 7.01 -14.33
N ALA A 76 1.15 8.26 -14.69
CA ALA A 76 0.97 8.76 -16.05
C ALA A 76 2.08 8.33 -17.02
N LEU A 77 3.31 8.08 -16.54
CA LEU A 77 4.44 7.76 -17.43
C LEU A 77 4.18 6.60 -18.41
N PRO A 78 3.64 5.44 -17.98
CA PRO A 78 3.31 4.35 -18.90
C PRO A 78 2.16 4.69 -19.86
N LEU A 79 1.22 5.54 -19.42
CA LEU A 79 0.14 6.02 -20.29
C LEU A 79 0.69 6.96 -21.37
N ILE A 80 1.58 7.86 -21.00
CA ILE A 80 2.25 8.78 -21.94
C ILE A 80 3.09 7.98 -22.94
N GLY A 81 3.89 7.01 -22.48
CA GLY A 81 4.70 6.16 -23.35
C GLY A 81 3.85 5.39 -24.36
N HIS A 82 2.73 4.79 -23.92
CA HIS A 82 1.77 4.14 -24.82
C HIS A 82 1.16 5.15 -25.80
N GLN A 83 0.70 6.32 -25.35
CA GLN A 83 0.10 7.32 -26.23
C GLN A 83 1.08 7.84 -27.28
N VAL A 84 2.33 8.08 -26.89
CA VAL A 84 3.39 8.51 -27.82
C VAL A 84 3.63 7.43 -28.87
N LEU A 85 3.72 6.16 -28.48
CA LEU A 85 3.87 5.06 -29.45
C LEU A 85 2.69 5.01 -30.42
N HIS A 86 1.46 5.11 -29.92
CA HIS A 86 0.26 5.15 -30.75
C HIS A 86 0.29 6.32 -31.74
N ASN A 87 0.63 7.53 -31.29
CA ASN A 87 0.71 8.71 -32.15
C ASN A 87 1.80 8.60 -33.23
N LEU A 88 2.95 7.99 -32.90
CA LEU A 88 4.07 7.86 -33.83
C LEU A 88 3.88 6.75 -34.87
N THR A 89 3.14 5.69 -34.53
CA THR A 89 3.08 4.47 -35.36
C THR A 89 1.68 4.15 -35.89
N GLY A 90 0.64 4.78 -35.32
CA GLY A 90 -0.76 4.37 -35.50
C GLY A 90 -1.07 3.00 -34.87
N TRP A 91 -0.12 2.40 -34.14
CA TRP A 91 -0.29 1.05 -33.62
C TRP A 91 -1.18 1.03 -32.38
N ASN A 92 -2.12 0.09 -32.42
CA ASN A 92 -3.01 -0.25 -31.33
C ASN A 92 -2.42 -1.48 -30.62
N MET A 93 -1.88 -1.28 -29.41
CA MET A 93 -1.22 -2.37 -28.67
C MET A 93 -2.19 -3.53 -28.47
N HIS A 94 -1.86 -4.69 -29.03
CA HIS A 94 -2.58 -5.93 -28.78
C HIS A 94 -2.56 -6.28 -27.29
N ILE A 95 -3.58 -6.98 -26.79
CA ILE A 95 -3.73 -7.29 -25.37
C ILE A 95 -2.49 -7.98 -24.75
N ALA A 96 -1.86 -8.89 -25.50
CA ALA A 96 -0.63 -9.58 -25.06
C ALA A 96 0.57 -8.62 -24.91
N VAL A 97 0.67 -7.61 -25.78
CA VAL A 97 1.72 -6.59 -25.69
C VAL A 97 1.42 -5.65 -24.54
N ALA A 98 0.17 -5.19 -24.40
CA ALA A 98 -0.25 -4.37 -23.27
C ALA A 98 0.06 -5.08 -21.93
N TYR A 99 -0.16 -6.39 -21.86
CA TYR A 99 0.21 -7.22 -20.72
C TYR A 99 1.70 -7.15 -20.38
N ALA A 100 2.56 -7.33 -21.37
CA ALA A 100 4.00 -7.20 -21.18
C ALA A 100 4.39 -5.76 -20.81
N TYR A 101 3.89 -4.77 -21.54
CA TYR A 101 4.24 -3.35 -21.37
C TYR A 101 3.87 -2.80 -19.99
N TYR A 102 2.59 -2.91 -19.61
CA TYR A 102 2.12 -2.44 -18.31
C TYR A 102 2.70 -3.30 -17.17
N GLY A 103 2.97 -4.58 -17.42
CA GLY A 103 3.68 -5.44 -16.48
C GLY A 103 5.12 -5.02 -16.23
N ILE A 104 5.86 -4.62 -17.27
CA ILE A 104 7.23 -4.10 -17.13
C ILE A 104 7.19 -2.75 -16.40
N ALA A 105 6.29 -1.85 -16.77
CA ALA A 105 6.15 -0.55 -16.11
C ALA A 105 5.94 -0.68 -14.59
N ILE A 106 5.04 -1.56 -14.19
CA ILE A 106 4.81 -1.92 -12.79
C ILE A 106 6.08 -2.47 -12.13
N SER A 107 6.78 -3.39 -12.81
CA SER A 107 7.98 -4.02 -12.24
C SER A 107 9.11 -3.01 -12.07
N ALA A 108 9.21 -2.04 -12.96
CA ALA A 108 10.20 -0.96 -12.90
C ALA A 108 9.97 -0.02 -11.71
N PHE A 109 8.73 0.09 -11.21
CA PHE A 109 8.44 0.79 -9.95
C PHE A 109 8.84 0.00 -8.69
N GLY A 110 9.50 -1.16 -8.84
CA GLY A 110 9.84 -2.03 -7.72
C GLY A 110 8.64 -2.83 -7.19
N ILE A 111 7.49 -2.74 -7.85
CA ILE A 111 6.23 -3.32 -7.38
C ILE A 111 6.09 -4.74 -7.95
N HIS A 112 6.83 -5.69 -7.39
CA HIS A 112 6.74 -7.11 -7.74
C HIS A 112 5.33 -7.68 -7.52
N GLU A 113 4.63 -7.12 -6.55
CA GLU A 113 3.34 -7.52 -5.99
C GLU A 113 2.19 -7.44 -7.02
N LEU A 114 2.26 -6.47 -7.93
CA LEU A 114 1.25 -6.27 -8.98
C LEU A 114 1.29 -7.35 -10.09
N ARG A 115 2.22 -8.32 -10.06
CA ARG A 115 2.29 -9.42 -11.05
C ARG A 115 0.98 -10.20 -11.16
N MET A 116 0.32 -10.45 -10.02
CA MET A 116 -0.91 -11.24 -9.96
C MET A 116 -2.14 -10.46 -10.44
N LEU A 117 -2.08 -9.13 -10.46
CA LEU A 117 -3.21 -8.29 -10.83
C LEU A 117 -3.23 -7.86 -12.30
N ARG A 118 -2.07 -7.85 -12.96
CA ARG A 118 -1.95 -7.53 -14.39
C ARG A 118 -2.95 -8.28 -15.27
N PRO A 119 -3.19 -9.60 -15.08
CA PRO A 119 -4.17 -10.31 -15.89
C PRO A 119 -5.57 -9.73 -15.69
N VAL A 120 -5.94 -9.41 -14.44
CA VAL A 120 -7.29 -8.94 -14.10
C VAL A 120 -7.55 -7.55 -14.67
N LEU A 121 -6.64 -6.58 -14.47
CA LEU A 121 -6.79 -5.23 -15.03
C LEU A 121 -6.98 -5.28 -16.55
N ILE A 122 -6.14 -6.08 -17.22
CA ILE A 122 -6.07 -6.12 -18.68
C ILE A 122 -7.22 -6.92 -19.27
N LEU A 123 -7.53 -8.11 -18.75
CA LEU A 123 -8.62 -8.94 -19.29
C LEU A 123 -9.99 -8.27 -19.17
N LEU A 124 -10.24 -7.53 -18.08
CA LEU A 124 -11.56 -6.93 -17.84
C LEU A 124 -11.76 -5.63 -18.60
N SER A 125 -10.77 -4.74 -18.54
CA SER A 125 -10.96 -3.34 -18.92
C SER A 125 -10.18 -2.92 -20.16
N TYR A 126 -9.13 -3.64 -20.55
CA TYR A 126 -8.31 -3.25 -21.70
C TYR A 126 -9.04 -3.53 -23.01
N ARG A 127 -8.97 -2.56 -23.93
CA ARG A 127 -9.54 -2.63 -25.26
C ARG A 127 -8.49 -2.12 -26.23
N SER A 128 -8.00 -2.97 -27.12
CA SER A 128 -6.88 -2.64 -28.02
C SER A 128 -7.21 -1.53 -29.01
N ASN A 129 -8.49 -1.30 -29.31
CA ASN A 129 -8.95 -0.24 -30.19
C ASN A 129 -9.02 1.14 -29.51
N LEU A 130 -8.73 1.22 -28.21
CA LEU A 130 -8.66 2.47 -27.46
C LEU A 130 -7.20 2.79 -27.17
N ALA A 131 -6.85 4.07 -27.22
CA ALA A 131 -5.55 4.61 -26.79
C ALA A 131 -5.74 5.43 -25.49
N PRO A 132 -4.67 5.75 -24.72
CA PRO A 132 -4.80 6.47 -23.46
C PRO A 132 -5.59 7.79 -23.52
N ASN A 133 -5.58 8.50 -24.64
CA ASN A 133 -6.37 9.71 -24.88
C ASN A 133 -7.90 9.49 -24.88
N SER A 134 -8.37 8.25 -24.93
CA SER A 134 -9.79 7.90 -24.77
C SER A 134 -10.28 8.05 -23.32
N MET A 135 -9.37 8.23 -22.36
CA MET A 135 -9.69 8.44 -20.96
C MET A 135 -10.46 9.75 -20.75
N ASN A 136 -11.58 9.69 -20.02
CA ASN A 136 -12.33 10.88 -19.64
C ASN A 136 -11.62 11.62 -18.51
N LEU A 137 -10.77 12.59 -18.87
CA LEU A 137 -10.00 13.40 -17.92
C LEU A 137 -10.86 14.28 -17.01
N TYR A 138 -12.09 14.63 -17.41
CA TYR A 138 -13.00 15.40 -16.55
C TYR A 138 -13.58 14.55 -15.42
N LEU A 139 -13.86 13.28 -15.70
CA LEU A 139 -14.39 12.34 -14.71
C LEU A 139 -13.28 11.72 -13.85
N LEU A 140 -12.04 11.71 -14.34
CA LEU A 140 -10.91 11.06 -13.69
C LEU A 140 -10.67 11.54 -12.24
N PRO A 141 -10.70 12.85 -11.89
CA PRO A 141 -10.52 13.27 -10.50
C PRO A 141 -11.60 12.70 -9.56
N LEU A 142 -12.85 12.63 -10.02
CA LEU A 142 -13.94 12.03 -9.25
C LEU A 142 -13.74 10.52 -9.09
N GLN A 143 -13.36 9.83 -10.17
CA GLN A 143 -13.04 8.40 -10.16
C GLN A 143 -11.86 8.10 -9.23
N ALA A 144 -10.78 8.88 -9.31
CA ALA A 144 -9.59 8.74 -8.47
C ALA A 144 -9.84 9.10 -7.01
N ALA A 145 -10.82 9.96 -6.72
CA ALA A 145 -11.28 10.23 -5.36
C ALA A 145 -12.14 9.10 -4.79
N LEU A 146 -13.09 8.57 -5.58
CA LEU A 146 -14.06 7.58 -5.10
C LEU A 146 -13.55 6.15 -5.13
N TYR A 147 -12.76 5.78 -6.13
CA TYR A 147 -12.29 4.40 -6.28
C TYR A 147 -11.49 3.90 -5.06
N PRO A 148 -10.53 4.66 -4.49
CA PRO A 148 -9.87 4.26 -3.24
C PRO A 148 -10.86 4.11 -2.08
N ILE A 149 -11.82 5.01 -1.90
CA ILE A 149 -12.83 4.94 -0.83
C ILE A 149 -13.74 3.71 -0.98
N VAL A 150 -14.14 3.38 -2.21
CA VAL A 150 -14.94 2.18 -2.51
C VAL A 150 -14.10 0.91 -2.35
N THR A 151 -12.81 0.94 -2.71
CA THR A 151 -11.87 -0.16 -2.43
C THR A 151 -11.76 -0.38 -0.92
N ASP A 152 -11.63 0.70 -0.17
CA ASP A 152 -11.55 0.71 1.28
C ASP A 152 -12.81 0.15 1.94
N PHE A 153 -13.99 0.29 1.33
CA PHE A 153 -15.23 -0.29 1.87
C PHE A 153 -15.17 -1.81 1.91
N TRP A 154 -14.78 -2.41 0.78
CA TRP A 154 -14.63 -3.85 0.67
C TRP A 154 -13.48 -4.35 1.54
N PHE A 155 -12.37 -3.61 1.53
CA PHE A 155 -11.23 -3.91 2.38
C PHE A 155 -11.59 -3.86 3.87
N TYR A 156 -12.28 -2.81 4.31
CA TYR A 156 -12.69 -2.59 5.70
C TYR A 156 -13.44 -3.81 6.26
N TRP A 157 -14.47 -4.28 5.54
CA TRP A 157 -15.25 -5.43 5.99
C TRP A 157 -14.44 -6.72 5.96
N TYR A 158 -13.72 -6.96 4.87
CA TYR A 158 -12.82 -8.10 4.75
C TYR A 158 -11.82 -8.16 5.92
N HIS A 159 -11.17 -7.04 6.20
CA HIS A 159 -10.15 -6.90 7.23
C HIS A 159 -10.74 -7.03 8.63
N ARG A 160 -11.82 -6.29 8.93
CA ARG A 160 -12.51 -6.36 10.22
C ARG A 160 -13.01 -7.77 10.51
N LEU A 161 -13.60 -8.46 9.54
CA LEU A 161 -14.06 -9.84 9.72
C LEU A 161 -12.91 -10.79 10.07
N MET A 162 -11.72 -10.59 9.51
CA MET A 162 -10.54 -11.39 9.89
C MET A 162 -10.06 -11.14 11.33
N HIS A 163 -10.31 -9.96 11.90
CA HIS A 163 -10.02 -9.67 13.31
C HIS A 163 -11.13 -10.15 14.26
N ASP A 164 -12.39 -9.98 13.86
CA ASP A 164 -13.56 -10.23 14.71
C ASP A 164 -14.00 -11.70 14.69
N VAL A 165 -13.80 -12.43 13.59
CA VAL A 165 -14.21 -13.84 13.46
C VAL A 165 -13.02 -14.78 13.69
N PRO A 166 -12.99 -15.58 14.78
CA PRO A 166 -11.83 -16.40 15.14
C PRO A 166 -11.34 -17.36 14.05
N PHE A 167 -12.24 -17.89 13.24
CA PHE A 167 -11.89 -18.77 12.14
C PHE A 167 -11.13 -18.06 11.01
N LEU A 168 -11.44 -16.79 10.77
CA LEU A 168 -10.85 -16.00 9.68
C LEU A 168 -9.48 -15.42 10.05
N TRP A 169 -9.19 -15.26 11.35
CA TRP A 169 -7.89 -14.76 11.85
C TRP A 169 -6.69 -15.52 11.28
N LYS A 170 -6.83 -16.82 11.02
CA LYS A 170 -5.73 -17.64 10.47
C LYS A 170 -5.16 -17.10 9.15
N PHE A 171 -5.99 -16.41 8.35
CA PHE A 171 -5.59 -15.82 7.07
C PHE A 171 -4.86 -14.49 7.22
N HIS A 172 -4.93 -13.86 8.40
CA HIS A 172 -4.39 -12.52 8.65
C HIS A 172 -3.29 -12.48 9.71
N ARG A 173 -3.18 -13.53 10.53
CA ARG A 173 -2.18 -13.60 11.60
C ARG A 173 -0.73 -13.51 11.11
N THR A 174 -0.42 -14.03 9.91
CA THR A 174 0.92 -14.01 9.32
C THR A 174 1.34 -12.56 9.04
N HIS A 175 0.43 -11.79 8.43
CA HIS A 175 0.59 -10.36 8.23
C HIS A 175 0.87 -9.62 9.55
N HIS A 176 0.11 -9.95 10.59
CA HIS A 176 0.27 -9.36 11.94
C HIS A 176 1.52 -9.81 12.73
N LEU A 177 2.34 -10.73 12.20
CA LEU A 177 3.67 -10.99 12.76
C LEU A 177 4.57 -9.77 12.61
N THR A 178 4.32 -8.93 11.60
CA THR A 178 5.02 -7.66 11.38
C THR A 178 4.47 -6.57 12.31
N LYS A 179 5.05 -6.41 13.50
CA LYS A 179 4.62 -5.38 14.47
C LYS A 179 5.09 -3.97 14.14
N HIS A 180 6.09 -3.86 13.27
CA HIS A 180 6.59 -2.62 12.71
C HIS A 180 6.67 -2.83 11.20
N PRO A 181 5.60 -2.47 10.45
CA PRO A 181 5.56 -2.64 9.00
C PRO A 181 6.76 -1.98 8.33
N ASN A 182 7.34 -2.67 7.35
CA ASN A 182 8.32 -2.11 6.42
C ASN A 182 7.96 -2.57 5.00
N ALA A 183 8.38 -1.80 3.99
CA ALA A 183 7.88 -1.97 2.62
C ALA A 183 8.17 -3.36 2.03
N LEU A 184 9.24 -4.04 2.47
CA LEU A 184 9.59 -5.38 2.00
C LEU A 184 8.73 -6.49 2.62
N LEU A 185 8.08 -6.20 3.75
CA LEU A 185 7.20 -7.14 4.45
C LEU A 185 5.71 -6.80 4.27
N SER A 186 5.38 -5.83 3.40
CA SER A 186 3.99 -5.47 3.08
C SER A 186 3.15 -6.69 2.66
N ILE A 187 3.78 -7.62 1.93
CA ILE A 187 3.20 -8.90 1.47
C ILE A 187 3.59 -10.09 2.33
N PHE A 188 4.04 -9.88 3.58
CA PHE A 188 4.29 -11.02 4.46
C PHE A 188 2.97 -11.59 4.98
N ALA A 189 2.23 -12.25 4.10
CA ALA A 189 0.90 -12.79 4.34
C ALA A 189 0.76 -14.17 3.68
N ASP A 190 -0.31 -14.89 4.04
CA ASP A 190 -0.62 -16.15 3.39
C ASP A 190 -1.19 -15.89 1.98
N THR A 191 -1.03 -16.82 1.05
CA THR A 191 -1.42 -16.66 -0.37
C THR A 191 -2.88 -16.25 -0.54
N GLU A 192 -3.78 -16.72 0.31
CA GLU A 192 -5.19 -16.34 0.29
C GLU A 192 -5.38 -14.84 0.58
N GLN A 193 -4.67 -14.28 1.57
CA GLN A 193 -4.73 -12.85 1.82
C GLN A 193 -4.16 -12.05 0.65
N GLU A 194 -3.04 -12.48 0.07
CA GLU A 194 -2.46 -11.82 -1.11
C GLU A 194 -3.45 -11.78 -2.29
N ILE A 195 -4.13 -12.89 -2.58
CA ILE A 195 -5.15 -12.95 -3.65
C ILE A 195 -6.29 -11.98 -3.37
N PHE A 196 -6.74 -11.88 -2.12
CA PHE A 196 -7.82 -10.97 -1.76
C PHE A 196 -7.40 -9.49 -1.86
N ASP A 197 -6.30 -9.12 -1.22
CA ASP A 197 -5.77 -7.75 -1.19
C ASP A 197 -5.47 -7.25 -2.59
N ILE A 198 -4.83 -8.09 -3.42
CA ILE A 198 -4.36 -7.69 -4.74
C ILE A 198 -5.48 -7.80 -5.78
N ALA A 199 -6.28 -8.87 -5.79
CA ALA A 199 -7.23 -9.13 -6.88
C ALA A 199 -8.69 -8.96 -6.50
N VAL A 200 -9.17 -9.65 -5.46
CA VAL A 200 -10.61 -9.72 -5.17
C VAL A 200 -11.16 -8.36 -4.73
N ILE A 201 -10.47 -7.66 -3.83
CA ILE A 201 -10.96 -6.40 -3.27
C ILE A 201 -10.97 -5.27 -4.33
N PRO A 202 -9.89 -5.02 -5.10
CA PRO A 202 -9.92 -4.09 -6.23
C PRO A 202 -10.98 -4.43 -7.29
N PHE A 203 -11.23 -5.72 -7.52
CA PHE A 203 -12.26 -6.17 -8.44
C PHE A 203 -13.67 -5.83 -7.95
N LEU A 204 -13.99 -6.12 -6.70
CA LEU A 204 -15.29 -5.75 -6.12
C LEU A 204 -15.52 -4.24 -6.19
N ALA A 205 -14.47 -3.45 -5.96
CA ALA A 205 -14.53 -2.00 -6.12
C ALA A 205 -14.77 -1.57 -7.58
N PHE A 206 -14.07 -2.18 -8.55
CA PHE A 206 -14.28 -1.94 -9.98
C PHE A 206 -15.74 -2.19 -10.41
N PHE A 207 -16.32 -3.31 -10.00
CA PHE A 207 -17.74 -3.61 -10.29
C PHE A 207 -18.69 -2.65 -9.57
N THR A 208 -18.37 -2.27 -8.34
CA THR A 208 -19.16 -1.28 -7.59
C THR A 208 -19.17 0.06 -8.33
N MET A 209 -18.01 0.54 -8.79
CA MET A 209 -17.89 1.76 -9.59
C MET A 209 -18.76 1.68 -10.86
N LYS A 210 -18.78 0.54 -11.53
CA LYS A 210 -19.66 0.31 -12.69
C LYS A 210 -21.14 0.40 -12.34
N VAL A 211 -21.57 -0.25 -11.25
CA VAL A 211 -22.97 -0.27 -10.80
C VAL A 211 -23.47 1.13 -10.44
N ILE A 212 -22.62 1.97 -9.83
CA ILE A 212 -22.98 3.34 -9.46
C ILE A 212 -22.83 4.36 -10.62
N GLY A 213 -22.60 3.90 -11.85
CA GLY A 213 -22.53 4.74 -13.04
C GLY A 213 -21.18 5.44 -13.27
N LEU A 214 -20.13 5.03 -12.56
CA LEU A 214 -18.76 5.55 -12.68
C LEU A 214 -17.83 4.52 -13.32
N GLU A 215 -18.25 3.93 -14.44
CA GLU A 215 -17.48 2.88 -15.13
C GLU A 215 -16.05 3.33 -15.44
N LEU A 216 -15.11 2.44 -15.14
CA LEU A 216 -13.69 2.68 -15.35
C LEU A 216 -13.24 1.96 -16.62
N GLY A 217 -12.83 2.72 -17.63
CA GLY A 217 -11.99 2.17 -18.71
C GLY A 217 -10.60 1.82 -18.16
N PHE A 218 -9.83 1.02 -18.90
CA PHE A 218 -8.50 0.58 -18.45
C PHE A 218 -7.59 1.70 -17.97
N TYR A 219 -7.54 2.82 -18.70
CA TYR A 219 -6.65 3.94 -18.36
C TYR A 219 -7.09 4.68 -17.09
N SER A 220 -8.40 4.92 -16.92
CA SER A 220 -8.94 5.47 -15.67
C SER A 220 -8.70 4.51 -14.52
N PHE A 221 -8.94 3.22 -14.73
CA PHE A 221 -8.74 2.19 -13.72
C PHE A 221 -7.29 2.13 -13.29
N TRP A 222 -6.35 2.11 -14.25
CA TRP A 222 -4.92 2.21 -14.01
C TRP A 222 -4.56 3.38 -13.10
N MET A 223 -4.99 4.59 -13.43
CA MET A 223 -4.68 5.79 -12.63
C MET A 223 -5.29 5.73 -11.23
N CYS A 224 -6.58 5.35 -11.12
CA CYS A 224 -7.26 5.18 -9.83
C CYS A 224 -6.55 4.13 -8.97
N HIS A 225 -5.99 3.12 -9.60
CA HIS A 225 -5.30 2.05 -8.91
C HIS A 225 -3.91 2.46 -8.43
N MET A 226 -3.20 3.33 -9.15
CA MET A 226 -1.93 3.90 -8.66
C MET A 226 -2.10 4.58 -7.30
N TYR A 227 -3.24 5.24 -7.05
CA TYR A 227 -3.56 5.81 -5.73
C TYR A 227 -3.65 4.75 -4.63
N VAL A 228 -4.29 3.61 -4.91
CA VAL A 228 -4.39 2.50 -3.97
C VAL A 228 -3.00 1.94 -3.66
N TRP A 229 -2.20 1.68 -4.69
CA TRP A 229 -0.90 1.03 -4.56
C TRP A 229 0.14 1.87 -3.83
N PHE A 230 0.29 3.14 -4.18
CA PHE A 230 1.25 3.98 -3.50
C PHE A 230 0.87 4.21 -2.04
N THR A 231 -0.42 4.23 -1.72
CA THR A 231 -0.88 4.25 -0.33
C THR A 231 -0.52 2.97 0.41
N GLU A 232 -0.71 1.78 -0.18
CA GLU A 232 -0.31 0.50 0.44
C GLU A 232 1.20 0.44 0.71
N LEU A 233 2.03 0.78 -0.29
CA LEU A 233 3.48 0.76 -0.17
C LEU A 233 3.98 1.69 0.94
N LEU A 234 3.41 2.90 0.98
CA LEU A 234 3.82 3.90 1.96
C LEU A 234 3.27 3.63 3.35
N GLY A 235 2.05 3.08 3.45
CA GLY A 235 1.45 2.59 4.69
C GLY A 235 2.30 1.55 5.41
N HIS A 236 3.12 0.82 4.65
CA HIS A 236 4.09 -0.13 5.20
C HIS A 236 5.52 0.42 5.19
N SER A 237 5.80 1.69 4.92
CA SER A 237 7.19 2.16 4.76
C SER A 237 8.04 2.08 6.04
N GLY A 238 7.42 2.11 7.21
CA GLY A 238 8.10 2.19 8.51
C GLY A 238 8.74 3.56 8.79
N LEU A 239 8.45 4.57 7.97
CA LEU A 239 8.96 5.92 8.15
C LEU A 239 8.27 6.62 9.34
N ARG A 240 9.04 7.39 10.11
CA ARG A 240 8.49 8.28 11.14
C ARG A 240 8.18 9.63 10.53
N ILE A 241 7.02 9.74 9.89
CA ILE A 241 6.61 10.92 9.12
C ILE A 241 5.09 11.07 9.15
N HIS A 242 4.61 12.30 9.25
CA HIS A 242 3.20 12.62 9.12
C HIS A 242 2.87 12.80 7.64
N LEU A 243 2.41 11.73 7.02
CA LEU A 243 1.88 11.73 5.65
C LEU A 243 0.49 11.13 5.66
N TYR A 244 -0.36 11.59 4.76
CA TYR A 244 -1.64 10.95 4.52
C TYR A 244 -1.67 10.17 3.21
N ALA A 245 -2.58 9.19 3.16
CA ALA A 245 -2.94 8.51 1.93
C ALA A 245 -3.25 9.53 0.80
N ALA A 246 -2.72 9.25 -0.39
CA ALA A 246 -2.90 10.13 -1.53
C ALA A 246 -4.37 10.16 -1.95
N SER A 247 -4.92 11.35 -2.16
CA SER A 247 -6.30 11.51 -2.66
C SER A 247 -6.51 12.87 -3.32
N PRO A 248 -7.26 12.95 -4.44
CA PRO A 248 -7.71 14.24 -4.98
C PRO A 248 -8.58 15.04 -3.99
N ILE A 249 -9.19 14.36 -3.02
CA ILE A 249 -10.05 14.95 -1.99
C ILE A 249 -9.38 14.95 -0.60
N SER A 250 -8.04 14.87 -0.52
CA SER A 250 -7.33 14.85 0.79
C SER A 250 -7.71 16.02 1.70
N GLY A 251 -7.97 17.22 1.15
CA GLY A 251 -8.41 18.37 1.95
C GLY A 251 -9.79 18.18 2.59
N LEU A 252 -10.72 17.53 1.89
CA LEU A 252 -12.04 17.19 2.43
C LEU A 252 -11.92 16.09 3.49
N LEU A 253 -11.12 15.05 3.23
CA LEU A 253 -10.88 13.98 4.19
C LEU A 253 -10.27 14.53 5.49
N SER A 254 -9.25 15.39 5.37
CA SER A 254 -8.61 16.04 6.51
C SER A 254 -9.58 16.92 7.31
N LYS A 255 -10.41 17.72 6.62
CA LYS A 255 -11.43 18.56 7.29
C LYS A 255 -12.45 17.72 8.08
N LEU A 256 -12.71 16.49 7.64
CA LEU A 256 -13.66 15.57 8.28
C LEU A 256 -12.98 14.62 9.29
N GLY A 257 -11.65 14.69 9.47
CA GLY A 257 -10.90 13.74 10.30
C GLY A 257 -10.87 12.31 9.75
N MET A 258 -11.11 12.15 8.44
CA MET A 258 -11.26 10.87 7.73
C MET A 258 -10.03 10.51 6.89
N GLU A 259 -8.96 11.30 6.97
CA GLU A 259 -7.69 11.02 6.32
C GLU A 259 -6.94 9.89 7.04
N LEU A 260 -6.29 9.01 6.28
CA LEU A 260 -5.46 7.93 6.83
C LEU A 260 -4.00 8.39 6.89
N ALA A 261 -3.44 8.44 8.09
CA ALA A 261 -2.02 8.68 8.31
C ALA A 261 -1.25 7.38 8.35
N LEU A 262 0.06 7.44 8.08
CA LEU A 262 0.95 6.29 8.20
C LEU A 262 0.89 5.62 9.59
N GLU A 263 0.82 6.41 10.65
CA GLU A 263 0.70 5.90 12.02
C GLU A 263 -0.57 5.07 12.24
N ASP A 264 -1.67 5.37 11.53
CA ASP A 264 -2.95 4.68 11.77
C ASP A 264 -2.84 3.17 11.49
N HIS A 265 -2.10 2.79 10.44
CA HIS A 265 -1.83 1.39 10.09
C HIS A 265 -0.75 0.76 10.98
N ASP A 266 0.29 1.53 11.35
CA ASP A 266 1.29 1.04 12.31
C ASP A 266 0.68 0.72 13.68
N LEU A 267 -0.22 1.59 14.19
CA LEU A 267 -0.96 1.32 15.43
C LEU A 267 -1.82 0.06 15.32
N HIS A 268 -2.48 -0.15 14.18
CA HIS A 268 -3.24 -1.37 13.91
C HIS A 268 -2.38 -2.64 14.03
N HIS A 269 -1.19 -2.64 13.44
CA HIS A 269 -0.25 -3.77 13.52
C HIS A 269 0.22 -4.04 14.96
N ARG A 270 0.38 -3.00 15.79
CA ARG A 270 0.85 -3.12 17.18
C ARG A 270 -0.15 -3.86 18.08
N THR A 271 -1.46 -3.64 17.93
CA THR A 271 -2.48 -4.22 18.81
C THR A 271 -2.89 -5.65 18.43
N GLY A 272 -2.97 -5.96 17.13
CA GLY A 272 -3.26 -7.31 16.66
C GLY A 272 -4.66 -7.83 17.01
N TRP A 273 -4.79 -9.14 17.26
CA TRP A 273 -6.08 -9.85 17.32
C TRP A 273 -6.99 -9.41 18.49
N LYS A 274 -8.31 -9.30 18.24
CA LYS A 274 -9.43 -9.02 19.18
C LYS A 274 -9.52 -7.64 19.83
N SER A 275 -8.45 -6.84 19.81
CA SER A 275 -8.46 -5.46 20.31
C SER A 275 -8.02 -4.47 19.23
N SER A 276 -8.43 -4.75 17.99
CA SER A 276 -7.98 -4.04 16.81
C SER A 276 -8.86 -2.82 16.48
N HIS A 277 -8.35 -1.96 15.62
CA HIS A 277 -8.90 -0.65 15.25
C HIS A 277 -8.23 -0.17 13.95
N ASN A 278 -8.73 0.89 13.32
CA ASN A 278 -8.24 1.40 12.05
C ASN A 278 -8.15 0.29 10.98
N TYR A 279 -9.29 -0.26 10.57
CA TYR A 279 -9.36 -1.35 9.60
C TYR A 279 -9.22 -0.87 8.14
N GLY A 280 -9.47 0.40 7.86
CA GLY A 280 -9.25 1.01 6.55
C GLY A 280 -7.77 1.12 6.21
N LYS A 281 -7.47 1.04 4.91
CA LYS A 281 -6.11 1.14 4.35
C LYS A 281 -5.95 2.28 3.34
N GLN A 282 -7.05 2.87 2.88
CA GLN A 282 -7.04 3.99 1.93
C GLN A 282 -7.53 5.29 2.57
N SER A 283 -8.35 5.18 3.61
CA SER A 283 -8.92 6.29 4.35
C SER A 283 -9.34 5.83 5.75
N ARG A 284 -9.80 6.77 6.58
CA ARG A 284 -10.53 6.46 7.83
C ARG A 284 -12.03 6.65 7.69
N VAL A 285 -12.56 6.77 6.46
CA VAL A 285 -14.00 7.02 6.22
C VAL A 285 -14.83 5.94 6.89
N TRP A 286 -14.54 4.67 6.61
CA TRP A 286 -15.30 3.55 7.15
C TRP A 286 -15.04 3.32 8.63
N ASP A 287 -13.81 3.55 9.10
CA ASP A 287 -13.52 3.52 10.53
C ASP A 287 -14.28 4.59 11.31
N THR A 288 -14.45 5.77 10.73
CA THR A 288 -15.21 6.87 11.32
C THR A 288 -16.70 6.53 11.34
N VAL A 289 -17.24 6.05 10.21
CA VAL A 289 -18.66 5.65 10.09
C VAL A 289 -19.03 4.53 11.06
N PHE A 290 -18.15 3.56 11.27
CA PHE A 290 -18.42 2.39 12.10
C PHE A 290 -17.78 2.44 13.50
N GLY A 291 -17.16 3.57 13.88
CA GLY A 291 -16.64 3.80 15.22
C GLY A 291 -15.43 2.92 15.60
N THR A 292 -14.55 2.62 14.65
CA THR A 292 -13.35 1.78 14.85
C THR A 292 -12.04 2.54 14.78
N CYS A 293 -12.08 3.87 14.81
CA CYS A 293 -10.91 4.74 14.91
C CYS A 293 -10.22 4.64 16.28
N THR A 294 -8.89 4.62 16.30
CA THR A 294 -8.10 4.89 17.52
C THR A 294 -7.44 6.27 17.49
N GLY A 295 -6.96 6.74 18.64
CA GLY A 295 -6.18 7.98 18.73
C GLY A 295 -4.76 7.80 18.23
N ARG A 296 -4.26 8.77 17.45
CA ARG A 296 -2.85 8.87 17.05
C ARG A 296 -1.97 9.19 18.25
N ILE A 297 -0.76 8.62 18.32
CA ILE A 297 0.18 8.83 19.43
C ILE A 297 1.20 9.91 19.04
N GLU A 298 1.88 9.73 17.92
CA GLU A 298 2.94 10.63 17.44
C GLU A 298 2.42 11.62 16.39
N CYS A 299 1.46 11.22 15.56
CA CYS A 299 0.89 12.02 14.48
C CYS A 299 -0.38 12.78 14.92
N SER A 300 -0.45 13.17 16.19
CA SER A 300 -1.47 14.11 16.66
C SER A 300 -1.19 15.51 16.10
N GLU A 301 -2.23 16.29 15.79
CA GLU A 301 -2.08 17.61 15.13
C GLU A 301 -1.09 18.54 15.87
N GLN A 302 -1.03 18.44 17.20
CA GLN A 302 -0.16 19.28 18.04
C GLN A 302 1.31 18.85 18.00
N ASN A 303 1.60 17.61 17.60
CA ASN A 303 2.94 17.03 17.58
C ASN A 303 3.56 17.02 16.17
N VAL A 304 2.81 17.41 15.13
CA VAL A 304 3.33 17.50 13.77
C VAL A 304 4.07 18.83 13.57
N ASN A 305 5.31 18.76 13.08
CA ASN A 305 6.08 19.94 12.72
C ASN A 305 5.85 20.30 11.25
N TYR A 306 4.86 21.17 10.99
CA TYR A 306 4.54 21.62 9.63
C TYR A 306 5.63 22.49 8.96
N ASN A 307 6.66 22.90 9.71
CA ASN A 307 7.82 23.61 9.16
C ASN A 307 8.96 22.67 8.75
N ASP A 308 8.97 21.43 9.24
CA ASP A 308 9.93 20.39 8.87
C ASP A 308 9.34 19.54 7.75
N ILE A 309 9.49 20.03 6.51
CA ILE A 309 8.92 19.42 5.32
C ILE A 309 9.89 18.35 4.81
N ALA A 310 9.45 17.10 4.89
CA ALA A 310 10.10 15.99 4.22
C ALA A 310 9.81 15.99 2.72
N SER A 311 10.72 15.41 1.92
CA SER A 311 10.59 15.34 0.46
C SER A 311 10.57 13.90 -0.06
N PHE A 312 9.80 13.68 -1.13
CA PHE A 312 9.98 12.52 -2.00
C PHE A 312 11.10 12.78 -3.02
N PRO A 313 11.79 11.74 -3.54
CA PRO A 313 12.88 11.86 -4.52
C PRO A 313 12.47 12.39 -5.92
N LEU A 314 11.29 13.00 -6.04
CA LEU A 314 10.84 13.75 -7.22
C LEU A 314 11.18 15.24 -7.14
N PHE A 315 11.52 15.75 -5.95
CA PHE A 315 11.68 17.18 -5.65
C PHE A 315 12.97 17.47 -4.89
#